data_AF-A0A6J8F115-F1
#
_entry.id   AF-A0A6J8F115-F1
#
_cell.length_a   1.000
_cell.length_b   1.000
_cell.length_c   1.000
_cell.angle_alpha   90.00
_cell.angle_beta   90.00
_cell.angle_gamma   90.00
#
_symmetry.space_group_name_H-M   'P 1'
#
loop_
_entity.id
_entity.type
_entity.pdbx_description
1 polymer ?
#
loop_
_entity_poly.entity_id
_entity_poly.type
_entity_poly.pdbx_seq_one_letter_code
_entity_poly.pdbx_strand_id
1 'polypeptide(L)'
;MKPPEGILGENLQSNCDGVKVLLVDERSLIGATTLGWMEFMCRYGMQNGENFEKSWGGLPVVVFFGDDVQLPPVLDSPVFNSTSKIPASLHGVLVWNEFNCAVNLQNIVRQGNNEQQLKNVLLALREYKTTSEHAHWLQKFQWHNLKQSHGESLLKRMSANGLFVFPTHQEVWTHNKSKLIEVNTQFPIARVNAVSSGFHSKSSESDRAGGLQQTLYLCKSAKVMLSVNICVPFGLFNGAIGNIVDIIYLNEKRPDDSLPSAIMVEFHSYTGPAFIEQNPKLVPIVPVERKLDCSCNCCRRKQNP
;
A
#
# COMPACT_ATOMS: atom_id res chain seq x y z
N MET A 1 -26.08 -11.19 3.40
CA MET A 1 -24.67 -11.44 3.74
C MET A 1 -24.58 -12.89 4.22
N LYS A 2 -23.44 -13.58 4.06
CA LYS A 2 -23.28 -14.99 4.46
C LYS A 2 -22.27 -15.10 5.60
N PRO A 3 -22.53 -15.92 6.63
CA PRO A 3 -21.57 -16.16 7.71
C PRO A 3 -20.26 -16.76 7.21
N PRO A 4 -19.13 -16.49 7.89
CA PRO A 4 -17.90 -17.24 7.66
C PRO A 4 -18.02 -18.64 8.26
N GLU A 5 -17.72 -19.68 7.47
CA GLU A 5 -17.84 -21.08 7.87
C GLU A 5 -16.50 -21.83 7.78
N GLY A 6 -16.39 -22.93 8.54
CA GLY A 6 -15.20 -23.78 8.59
C GLY A 6 -13.93 -23.02 8.96
N ILE A 7 -12.82 -23.35 8.29
CA ILE A 7 -11.48 -22.77 8.53
C ILE A 7 -11.48 -21.24 8.45
N LEU A 8 -12.33 -20.62 7.62
CA LEU A 8 -12.41 -19.17 7.53
C LEU A 8 -12.98 -18.56 8.82
N GLY A 9 -14.05 -19.14 9.35
CA GLY A 9 -14.67 -18.71 10.61
C GLY A 9 -13.72 -18.91 11.80
N GLU A 10 -13.07 -20.07 11.86
CA GLU A 10 -12.08 -20.39 12.91
C GLU A 10 -10.91 -19.39 12.90
N ASN A 11 -10.37 -19.08 11.71
CA ASN A 11 -9.29 -18.10 11.58
C ASN A 11 -9.76 -16.68 11.96
N LEU A 12 -10.97 -16.29 11.58
CA LEU A 12 -11.52 -15.00 11.93
C LEU A 12 -11.65 -14.86 13.46
N GLN A 13 -12.21 -15.87 14.12
CA GLN A 13 -12.35 -15.90 15.58
C GLN A 13 -10.99 -15.87 16.28
N SER A 14 -10.02 -16.67 15.80
CA SER A 14 -8.66 -16.66 16.33
C SER A 14 -7.97 -15.31 16.14
N ASN A 15 -8.19 -14.61 15.03
CA ASN A 15 -7.60 -13.30 14.78
C ASN A 15 -8.27 -12.19 15.61
N CYS A 16 -9.54 -12.36 15.96
CA CYS A 16 -10.31 -11.43 16.78
C CYS A 16 -10.14 -11.69 18.29
N ASP A 17 -9.52 -12.80 18.69
CA ASP A 17 -9.34 -13.13 20.10
C ASP A 17 -8.51 -12.05 20.81
N GLY A 18 -8.97 -11.64 21.98
CA GLY A 18 -8.36 -10.57 22.77
C GLY A 18 -8.47 -9.15 22.20
N VAL A 19 -9.02 -8.94 20.99
CA VAL A 19 -9.14 -7.60 20.40
C VAL A 19 -10.12 -6.75 21.20
N LYS A 20 -9.70 -5.52 21.55
CA LYS A 20 -10.51 -4.54 22.30
C LYS A 20 -10.72 -3.22 21.57
N VAL A 21 -9.90 -2.95 20.57
CA VAL A 21 -9.88 -1.70 19.83
C VAL A 21 -9.66 -2.00 18.36
N LEU A 22 -10.49 -1.41 17.49
CA LEU A 22 -10.29 -1.40 16.05
C LEU A 22 -9.98 0.03 15.60
N LEU A 23 -8.81 0.21 15.01
CA LEU A 23 -8.36 1.48 14.42
C LEU A 23 -8.26 1.29 12.91
N VAL A 24 -8.97 2.13 12.16
CA VAL A 24 -8.99 2.08 10.69
C VAL A 24 -8.49 3.42 10.17
N ASP A 25 -7.38 3.39 9.43
CA ASP A 25 -6.80 4.58 8.80
C ASP A 25 -7.27 4.69 7.34
N GLU A 26 -7.09 5.87 6.74
CA GLU A 26 -7.50 6.19 5.37
C GLU A 26 -8.97 5.84 5.06
N ARG A 27 -9.88 6.20 5.98
CA ARG A 27 -11.30 5.85 5.91
C ARG A 27 -12.00 6.25 4.62
N SER A 28 -11.50 7.26 3.91
CA SER A 28 -12.09 7.72 2.64
C SER A 28 -12.03 6.64 1.56
N LEU A 29 -11.11 5.68 1.68
CA LEU A 29 -10.99 4.52 0.81
C LEU A 29 -11.93 3.36 1.21
N ILE A 30 -12.53 3.42 2.40
CA ILE A 30 -13.48 2.42 2.87
C ILE A 30 -14.87 2.75 2.33
N GLY A 31 -15.32 1.97 1.35
CA GLY A 31 -16.65 2.11 0.80
C GLY A 31 -17.75 1.46 1.64
N ALA A 32 -19.00 1.78 1.30
CA ALA A 32 -20.19 1.30 1.99
C ALA A 32 -20.28 -0.23 2.04
N THR A 33 -19.93 -0.92 0.94
CA THR A 33 -19.95 -2.38 0.90
C THR A 33 -18.90 -2.97 1.84
N THR A 34 -17.71 -2.38 1.85
CA THR A 34 -16.60 -2.80 2.71
C THR A 34 -16.92 -2.59 4.18
N LEU A 35 -17.43 -1.41 4.56
CA LEU A 35 -17.83 -1.12 5.94
C LEU A 35 -18.89 -2.10 6.45
N GLY A 36 -19.90 -2.41 5.62
CA GLY A 36 -20.92 -3.36 5.99
C GLY A 36 -20.38 -4.76 6.23
N TRP A 37 -19.45 -5.24 5.40
CA TRP A 37 -18.79 -6.51 5.64
C TRP A 37 -17.87 -6.49 6.87
N MET A 38 -17.16 -5.39 7.12
CA MET A 38 -16.31 -5.25 8.31
C MET A 38 -17.12 -5.43 9.60
N GLU A 39 -18.23 -4.69 9.73
CA GLU A 39 -19.08 -4.76 10.92
C GLU A 39 -19.73 -6.16 11.05
N PHE A 40 -20.27 -6.68 9.95
CA PHE A 40 -20.92 -8.00 9.93
C PHE A 40 -19.95 -9.11 10.32
N MET A 41 -18.70 -9.08 9.83
CA MET A 41 -17.67 -10.06 10.19
C MET A 41 -17.23 -9.90 11.65
N CYS A 42 -17.14 -8.68 12.18
CA CYS A 42 -16.83 -8.47 13.60
C CYS A 42 -17.86 -9.15 14.51
N ARG A 43 -19.15 -9.17 14.14
CA ARG A 43 -20.19 -9.88 14.90
C ARG A 43 -19.95 -11.38 15.04
N TYR A 44 -19.29 -12.02 14.08
CA TYR A 44 -18.94 -13.45 14.14
C TYR A 44 -17.57 -13.71 14.74
N GLY A 45 -16.61 -12.81 14.51
CA GLY A 45 -15.24 -12.96 14.97
C GLY A 45 -15.07 -12.66 16.46
N MET A 46 -15.71 -11.59 16.94
CA MET A 46 -15.55 -11.14 18.32
C MET A 46 -16.24 -12.10 19.29
N GLN A 47 -15.52 -12.49 20.36
CA GLN A 47 -16.02 -13.38 21.42
C GLN A 47 -16.71 -14.64 20.85
N ASN A 48 -16.12 -15.23 19.81
CA ASN A 48 -16.64 -16.42 19.11
C ASN A 48 -18.10 -16.30 18.65
N GLY A 49 -18.58 -15.07 18.38
CA GLY A 49 -19.95 -14.80 17.94
C GLY A 49 -20.98 -14.70 19.06
N GLU A 50 -20.59 -14.77 20.34
CA GLU A 50 -21.52 -14.70 21.48
C GLU A 50 -22.30 -13.37 21.53
N ASN A 51 -21.72 -12.29 21.02
CA ASN A 51 -22.31 -10.96 20.98
C ASN A 51 -22.82 -10.56 19.59
N PHE A 52 -23.29 -11.51 18.79
CA PHE A 52 -23.73 -11.25 17.40
C PHE A 52 -24.75 -10.11 17.27
N GLU A 53 -25.65 -9.97 18.25
CA GLU A 53 -26.68 -8.92 18.26
C GLU A 53 -26.11 -7.51 18.53
N LYS A 54 -24.91 -7.41 19.10
CA LYS A 54 -24.27 -6.12 19.40
C LYS A 54 -23.52 -5.60 18.18
N SER A 55 -23.58 -4.29 17.96
CA SER A 55 -22.78 -3.63 16.92
C SER A 55 -21.29 -3.96 17.11
N TRP A 56 -20.60 -4.24 16.00
CA TRP A 56 -19.20 -4.67 15.97
C TRP A 56 -18.87 -5.89 16.84
N GLY A 57 -19.85 -6.76 17.13
CA GLY A 57 -19.67 -7.91 18.03
C GLY A 57 -19.37 -7.52 19.48
N GLY A 58 -19.79 -6.32 19.90
CA GLY A 58 -19.56 -5.80 21.25
C GLY A 58 -18.14 -5.28 21.46
N LEU A 59 -17.43 -4.91 20.40
CA LEU A 59 -16.11 -4.30 20.50
C LEU A 59 -16.20 -2.94 21.22
N PRO A 60 -15.39 -2.70 22.28
CA PRO A 60 -15.51 -1.48 23.08
C PRO A 60 -15.19 -0.17 22.33
N VAL A 61 -14.20 -0.20 21.42
CA VAL A 61 -13.70 1.01 20.75
C VAL A 61 -13.48 0.74 19.27
N VAL A 62 -14.10 1.55 18.42
CA VAL A 62 -13.94 1.54 16.96
C VAL A 62 -13.69 2.98 16.51
N VAL A 63 -12.54 3.23 15.87
CA VAL A 63 -12.16 4.59 15.43
C VAL A 63 -11.70 4.56 13.97
N PHE A 64 -12.28 5.45 13.17
CA PHE A 64 -11.94 5.65 11.77
C PHE A 64 -11.25 7.01 11.59
N PHE A 65 -9.99 6.97 11.15
CA PHE A 65 -9.18 8.12 10.79
C PHE A 65 -9.16 8.28 9.28
N GLY A 66 -9.06 9.52 8.82
CA GLY A 66 -8.94 9.83 7.41
C GLY A 66 -9.71 11.08 7.04
N ASP A 67 -9.84 11.28 5.75
CA ASP A 67 -10.21 12.56 5.18
C ASP A 67 -11.03 12.37 3.92
N ASP A 68 -12.33 12.61 4.02
CA ASP A 68 -13.31 12.30 2.98
C ASP A 68 -13.18 13.19 1.72
N VAL A 69 -12.31 14.21 1.75
CA VAL A 69 -11.96 15.06 0.60
C VAL A 69 -10.76 14.51 -0.19
N GLN A 70 -10.10 13.47 0.32
CA GLN A 70 -9.03 12.77 -0.40
C GLN A 70 -9.60 11.72 -1.38
N LEU A 71 -8.84 10.66 -1.67
CA LEU A 71 -9.24 9.66 -2.65
C LEU A 71 -10.49 8.91 -2.18
N PRO A 72 -11.49 8.72 -3.06
CA PRO A 72 -12.68 7.95 -2.76
C PRO A 72 -12.40 6.43 -2.82
N PRO A 73 -13.35 5.59 -2.37
CA PRO A 73 -13.22 4.14 -2.46
C PRO A 73 -13.08 3.67 -3.91
N VAL A 74 -12.30 2.60 -4.11
CA VAL A 74 -12.11 1.98 -5.44
C VAL A 74 -13.22 0.96 -5.68
N LEU A 75 -13.98 1.12 -6.77
CA LEU A 75 -15.09 0.23 -7.16
C LEU A 75 -16.18 0.04 -6.08
N ASP A 76 -16.27 0.98 -5.15
CA ASP A 76 -17.31 1.06 -4.11
C ASP A 76 -17.74 2.53 -3.97
N SER A 77 -18.86 2.76 -3.30
CA SER A 77 -19.36 4.12 -3.04
C SER A 77 -18.89 4.63 -1.68
N PRO A 78 -18.59 5.93 -1.53
CA PRO A 78 -18.42 6.54 -0.21
C PRO A 78 -19.61 6.23 0.71
N VAL A 79 -19.33 5.92 1.97
CA VAL A 79 -20.31 5.49 2.98
C VAL A 79 -21.48 6.47 3.16
N PHE A 80 -21.22 7.77 3.00
CA PHE A 80 -22.20 8.85 3.15
C PHE A 80 -22.98 9.18 1.86
N ASN A 81 -22.67 8.56 0.72
CA ASN A 81 -23.31 8.83 -0.56
C ASN A 81 -23.48 7.56 -1.40
N SER A 82 -23.89 6.47 -0.75
CA SER A 82 -24.16 5.20 -1.43
C SER A 82 -25.61 5.10 -1.90
N THR A 83 -25.80 4.71 -3.16
CA THR A 83 -27.11 4.36 -3.75
C THR A 83 -27.23 2.87 -4.08
N SER A 84 -26.24 2.06 -3.70
CA SER A 84 -26.20 0.63 -3.96
C SER A 84 -27.27 -0.11 -3.18
N LYS A 85 -27.92 -1.07 -3.83
CA LYS A 85 -28.94 -1.95 -3.23
C LYS A 85 -28.37 -3.27 -2.70
N ILE A 86 -27.04 -3.42 -2.74
CA ILE A 86 -26.38 -4.63 -2.23
C ILE A 86 -26.56 -4.66 -0.71
N PRO A 87 -27.01 -5.79 -0.12
CA PRO A 87 -27.27 -5.86 1.33
C PRO A 87 -26.10 -5.39 2.21
N ALA A 88 -24.86 -5.73 1.84
CA ALA A 88 -23.68 -5.27 2.56
C ALA A 88 -23.49 -3.75 2.48
N SER A 89 -23.75 -3.15 1.32
CA SER A 89 -23.68 -1.69 1.17
C SER A 89 -24.75 -0.97 1.99
N LEU A 90 -25.99 -1.47 1.96
CA LEU A 90 -27.09 -0.94 2.78
C LEU A 90 -26.76 -1.02 4.27
N HIS A 91 -26.19 -2.15 4.70
CA HIS A 91 -25.72 -2.33 6.07
C HIS A 91 -24.62 -1.34 6.44
N GLY A 92 -23.62 -1.15 5.57
CA GLY A 92 -22.54 -0.18 5.81
C GLY A 92 -23.04 1.26 5.94
N VAL A 93 -24.04 1.67 5.15
CA VAL A 93 -24.68 2.99 5.31
C VAL A 93 -25.36 3.12 6.68
N LEU A 94 -26.03 2.07 7.17
CA LEU A 94 -26.64 2.08 8.49
C LEU A 94 -25.58 2.15 9.60
N VAL A 95 -24.54 1.32 9.52
CA VAL A 95 -23.41 1.32 10.45
C VAL A 95 -22.72 2.69 10.51
N TRP A 96 -22.56 3.36 9.37
CA TRP A 96 -21.99 4.70 9.33
C TRP A 96 -22.77 5.71 10.20
N ASN A 97 -24.10 5.60 10.23
CA ASN A 97 -24.95 6.47 11.04
C ASN A 97 -24.92 6.13 12.54
N GLU A 98 -24.33 5.01 12.95
CA GLU A 98 -24.14 4.66 14.37
C GLU A 98 -23.02 5.48 15.03
N PHE A 99 -22.07 5.99 14.24
CA PHE A 99 -21.00 6.86 14.73
C PHE A 99 -21.57 8.24 15.09
N ASN A 100 -21.65 8.51 16.40
CA ASN A 100 -22.22 9.74 16.94
C ASN A 100 -21.17 10.79 17.37
N CYS A 101 -19.88 10.46 17.25
CA CYS A 101 -18.78 11.33 17.64
C CYS A 101 -17.80 11.51 16.47
N ALA A 102 -17.44 12.76 16.18
CA ALA A 102 -16.42 13.11 15.21
C ALA A 102 -15.48 14.15 15.80
N VAL A 103 -14.18 13.95 15.62
CA VAL A 103 -13.13 14.89 16.04
C VAL A 103 -12.45 15.43 14.79
N ASN A 104 -12.36 16.75 14.66
CA ASN A 104 -11.69 17.41 13.55
C ASN A 104 -10.34 17.97 14.00
N LEU A 105 -9.26 17.55 13.35
CA LEU A 105 -7.91 18.08 13.59
C LEU A 105 -7.69 19.32 12.72
N GLN A 106 -7.48 20.46 13.37
CA GLN A 106 -7.37 21.76 12.67
C GLN A 106 -5.92 22.16 12.33
N ASN A 107 -4.94 21.57 13.02
CA ASN A 107 -3.54 21.98 12.90
C ASN A 107 -2.83 21.19 11.80
N ILE A 108 -2.36 21.89 10.77
CA ILE A 108 -1.54 21.30 9.70
C ILE A 108 -0.09 21.21 10.18
N VAL A 109 0.37 19.99 10.45
CA VAL A 109 1.74 19.70 10.91
C VAL A 109 2.70 19.29 9.79
N ARG A 110 2.18 18.93 8.60
CA ARG A 110 2.98 18.40 7.49
C ARG A 110 3.84 19.47 6.83
N GLN A 111 3.25 20.62 6.52
CA GLN A 111 3.98 21.76 5.97
C GLN A 111 4.52 22.64 7.10
N GLY A 112 5.76 23.09 6.98
CA GLY A 112 6.42 23.97 7.95
C GLY A 112 5.88 25.40 7.94
N ASN A 113 6.35 26.23 8.86
CA ASN A 113 5.97 27.67 8.93
C ASN A 113 6.42 28.45 7.69
N ASN A 114 7.50 28.03 7.04
CA ASN A 114 8.06 28.68 5.85
C ASN A 114 7.30 28.32 4.55
N GLU A 115 6.30 27.43 4.63
CA GLU A 115 5.56 26.91 3.47
C GLU A 115 4.12 27.45 3.43
N GLN A 116 3.88 28.66 3.94
CA GLN A 116 2.54 29.23 4.06
C GLN A 116 1.79 29.31 2.72
N GLN A 117 2.50 29.63 1.63
CA GLN A 117 1.89 29.66 0.29
C GLN A 117 1.40 28.27 -0.15
N LEU A 118 2.19 27.22 0.11
CA LEU A 118 1.79 25.85 -0.19
C LEU A 118 0.57 25.44 0.65
N LYS A 119 0.55 25.78 1.96
CA LYS A 119 -0.61 25.54 2.83
C LYS A 119 -1.87 26.20 2.26
N ASN A 120 -1.78 27.47 1.86
CA ASN A 120 -2.91 28.21 1.31
C ASN A 120 -3.44 27.57 0.03
N VAL A 121 -2.56 27.16 -0.89
CA VAL A 121 -2.94 26.48 -2.13
C VAL A 121 -3.61 25.13 -1.87
N LEU A 122 -3.06 24.31 -0.95
CA LEU A 122 -3.63 23.00 -0.61
C LEU A 122 -5.01 23.13 0.05
N LEU A 123 -5.19 24.12 0.94
CA LEU A 123 -6.49 24.41 1.55
C LEU A 123 -7.51 24.91 0.52
N ALA A 124 -7.10 25.78 -0.40
CA ALA A 124 -7.97 26.26 -1.48
C ALA A 124 -8.40 25.12 -2.41
N LEU A 125 -7.50 24.20 -2.74
CA LEU A 125 -7.81 22.99 -3.50
C LEU A 125 -8.83 22.11 -2.77
N ARG A 126 -8.61 21.86 -1.48
CA ARG A 126 -9.50 21.07 -0.62
C ARG A 126 -10.92 21.66 -0.56
N GLU A 127 -11.03 22.97 -0.43
CA GLU A 127 -12.32 23.67 -0.30
C GLU A 127 -12.97 24.01 -1.63
N TYR A 128 -12.37 23.61 -2.75
CA TYR A 128 -12.82 23.98 -4.11
C TYR A 128 -12.87 25.51 -4.33
N LYS A 129 -11.95 26.26 -3.70
CA LYS A 129 -11.82 27.73 -3.77
C LYS A 129 -10.54 28.19 -4.49
N THR A 130 -9.99 27.33 -5.34
CA THR A 130 -8.76 27.63 -6.09
C THR A 130 -8.95 28.85 -7.00
N THR A 131 -7.93 29.70 -7.09
CA THR A 131 -7.93 30.91 -7.92
C THR A 131 -6.89 30.79 -9.04
N SER A 132 -6.94 31.68 -10.01
CA SER A 132 -5.91 31.75 -11.07
C SER A 132 -4.51 32.01 -10.50
N GLU A 133 -4.40 32.73 -9.39
CA GLU A 133 -3.12 32.96 -8.70
C GLU A 133 -2.55 31.67 -8.11
N HIS A 134 -3.39 30.85 -7.46
CA HIS A 134 -2.99 29.53 -6.95
C HIS A 134 -2.51 28.63 -8.10
N ALA A 135 -3.22 28.61 -9.22
CA ALA A 135 -2.84 27.83 -10.40
C ALA A 135 -1.51 28.33 -10.99
N HIS A 136 -1.33 29.64 -11.14
CA HIS A 136 -0.09 30.22 -11.64
C HIS A 136 1.09 29.94 -10.71
N TRP A 137 0.87 29.95 -9.39
CA TRP A 137 1.89 29.55 -8.42
C TRP A 137 2.31 28.08 -8.61
N LEU A 138 1.36 27.15 -8.77
CA LEU A 138 1.66 25.73 -9.05
C LEU A 138 2.43 25.53 -10.36
N GLN A 139 2.11 26.31 -11.41
CA GLN A 139 2.78 26.21 -12.71
C GLN A 139 4.29 26.52 -12.63
N LYS A 140 4.75 27.31 -11.64
CA LYS A 140 6.18 27.56 -11.41
C LYS A 140 6.97 26.27 -11.15
N PHE A 141 6.32 25.23 -10.62
CA PHE A 141 6.93 23.93 -10.32
C PHE A 141 6.86 22.94 -11.49
N GLN A 142 6.32 23.35 -12.65
CA GLN A 142 6.42 22.54 -13.85
C GLN A 142 7.89 22.35 -14.25
N TRP A 143 8.22 21.17 -14.78
CA TRP A 143 9.60 20.75 -15.06
C TRP A 143 10.39 21.77 -15.89
N HIS A 144 9.74 22.34 -16.92
CA HIS A 144 10.36 23.36 -17.79
C HIS A 144 10.64 24.67 -17.05
N ASN A 145 9.73 25.13 -16.18
CA ASN A 145 9.89 26.36 -15.40
C ASN A 145 10.94 26.20 -14.30
N LEU A 146 11.00 25.04 -13.65
CA LEU A 146 12.06 24.70 -12.71
C LEU A 146 13.43 24.66 -13.38
N LYS A 147 13.52 24.11 -14.61
CA LYS A 147 14.76 24.10 -15.39
C LYS A 147 15.26 25.52 -15.67
N GLN A 148 14.37 26.41 -16.08
CA GLN A 148 14.73 27.80 -16.39
C GLN A 148 15.15 28.58 -15.14
N SER A 149 14.47 28.36 -14.01
CA SER A 149 14.68 29.14 -12.79
C SER A 149 15.82 28.62 -11.89
N HIS A 150 16.03 27.30 -11.83
CA HIS A 150 16.97 26.66 -10.89
C HIS A 150 18.04 25.80 -11.60
N GLY A 151 17.99 25.69 -12.93
CA GLY A 151 18.94 24.95 -13.74
C GLY A 151 18.72 23.43 -13.74
N GLU A 152 19.50 22.74 -14.57
CA GLU A 152 19.40 21.29 -14.80
C GLU A 152 19.79 20.46 -13.56
N SER A 153 20.64 20.99 -12.68
CA SER A 153 21.16 20.26 -11.52
C SER A 153 20.06 19.91 -10.52
N LEU A 154 19.07 20.79 -10.31
CA LEU A 154 17.92 20.52 -9.47
C LEU A 154 17.09 19.36 -10.04
N LEU A 155 16.79 19.40 -11.33
CA LEU A 155 15.99 18.39 -12.02
C LEU A 155 16.66 17.01 -11.96
N LYS A 156 17.99 16.95 -12.11
CA LYS A 156 18.74 15.71 -11.96
C LYS A 156 18.60 15.13 -10.55
N ARG A 157 18.69 15.96 -9.50
CA ARG A 157 18.47 15.51 -8.12
C ARG A 157 17.03 15.04 -7.89
N MET A 158 16.04 15.78 -8.39
CA MET A 158 14.62 15.39 -8.30
C MET A 158 14.37 14.07 -9.02
N SER A 159 14.96 13.86 -10.20
CA SER A 159 14.81 12.61 -10.94
C SER A 159 15.52 11.44 -10.28
N ALA A 160 16.66 11.64 -9.64
CA ALA A 160 17.40 10.57 -8.95
C ALA A 160 16.75 10.19 -7.62
N ASN A 161 16.33 11.19 -6.83
CA ASN A 161 15.92 10.98 -5.44
C ASN A 161 14.40 11.03 -5.24
N GLY A 162 13.66 11.67 -6.14
CA GLY A 162 12.23 11.86 -6.01
C GLY A 162 11.42 10.56 -6.12
N LEU A 163 10.21 10.63 -5.54
CA LEU A 163 9.12 9.68 -5.77
C LEU A 163 8.18 10.31 -6.80
N PHE A 164 7.96 9.61 -7.91
CA PHE A 164 7.05 10.05 -8.95
C PHE A 164 5.68 9.41 -8.74
N VAL A 165 4.65 10.24 -8.72
CA VAL A 165 3.25 9.82 -8.58
C VAL A 165 2.55 10.03 -9.92
N PHE A 166 1.83 9.00 -10.36
CA PHE A 166 1.10 9.01 -11.63
C PHE A 166 -0.36 8.59 -11.40
N PRO A 167 -1.30 9.05 -12.25
CA PRO A 167 -2.70 8.69 -12.11
C PRO A 167 -2.99 7.23 -12.49
N THR A 168 -2.12 6.56 -13.26
CA THR A 168 -2.33 5.16 -13.69
C THR A 168 -1.12 4.26 -13.45
N HIS A 169 -1.37 2.97 -13.20
CA HIS A 169 -0.32 1.95 -13.10
C HIS A 169 0.50 1.80 -14.38
N GLN A 170 -0.10 2.05 -15.56
CA GLN A 170 0.60 1.98 -16.84
C GLN A 170 1.68 3.06 -16.95
N GLU A 171 1.39 4.28 -16.49
CA GLU A 171 2.37 5.38 -16.46
C GLU A 171 3.47 5.12 -15.41
N VAL A 172 3.10 4.62 -14.22
CA VAL A 172 4.08 4.15 -13.21
C VAL A 172 5.03 3.14 -13.84
N TRP A 173 4.49 2.11 -14.50
CA TRP A 173 5.29 1.08 -15.16
C TRP A 173 6.18 1.65 -16.25
N THR A 174 5.65 2.54 -17.09
CA THR A 174 6.39 3.16 -18.20
C THR A 174 7.58 3.96 -17.68
N HIS A 175 7.36 4.77 -16.63
CA HIS A 175 8.42 5.53 -15.99
C HIS A 175 9.48 4.63 -15.33
N ASN A 176 9.05 3.65 -14.53
CA ASN A 176 9.96 2.73 -13.86
C ASN A 176 10.76 1.89 -14.86
N LYS A 177 10.14 1.45 -15.96
CA LYS A 177 10.83 0.74 -17.05
C LYS A 177 11.90 1.61 -17.70
N SER A 178 11.62 2.90 -17.97
CA SER A 178 12.62 3.84 -18.48
C SER A 178 13.83 3.92 -17.54
N LYS A 179 13.57 4.05 -16.22
CA LYS A 179 14.63 4.12 -15.21
C LYS A 179 15.43 2.83 -15.07
N LEU A 180 14.78 1.67 -15.19
CA LEU A 180 15.48 0.38 -15.23
C LEU A 180 16.38 0.26 -16.47
N ILE A 181 15.93 0.72 -17.64
CA ILE A 181 16.74 0.71 -18.87
C ILE A 181 17.96 1.64 -18.74
N GLU A 182 17.83 2.80 -18.10
CA GLU A 182 18.97 3.69 -17.81
C GLU A 182 20.04 2.96 -16.97
N VAL A 183 19.64 2.26 -15.90
CA VAL A 183 20.56 1.49 -15.03
C VAL A 183 21.10 0.24 -15.75
N ASN A 184 20.36 -0.31 -16.71
CA ASN A 184 20.76 -1.49 -17.49
C ASN A 184 22.06 -1.27 -18.29
N THR A 185 22.44 -0.01 -18.51
CA THR A 185 23.72 0.33 -19.15
C THR A 185 24.94 -0.09 -18.32
N GLN A 186 24.78 -0.22 -16.99
CA GLN A 186 25.85 -0.58 -16.06
C GLN A 186 25.70 -2.00 -15.48
N PHE A 187 24.46 -2.45 -15.27
CA PHE A 187 24.18 -3.72 -14.62
C PHE A 187 23.06 -4.46 -15.36
N PRO A 188 23.14 -5.79 -15.56
CA PRO A 188 22.10 -6.52 -16.27
C PRO A 188 20.78 -6.56 -15.48
N ILE A 189 19.65 -6.45 -16.18
CA ILE A 189 18.33 -6.66 -15.59
C ILE A 189 18.05 -8.17 -15.42
N ALA A 190 17.82 -8.60 -14.18
CA ALA A 190 17.28 -9.90 -13.85
C ALA A 190 15.76 -9.89 -14.02
N ARG A 191 15.25 -10.77 -14.90
CA ARG A 191 13.82 -11.05 -15.02
C ARG A 191 13.47 -12.20 -14.08
N VAL A 192 12.70 -11.93 -13.04
CA VAL A 192 12.37 -12.88 -11.99
C VAL A 192 10.89 -13.24 -12.06
N ASN A 193 10.59 -14.44 -12.56
CA ASN A 193 9.21 -14.94 -12.63
C ASN A 193 8.80 -15.55 -11.27
N ALA A 194 7.59 -15.23 -10.81
CA ALA A 194 7.06 -15.81 -9.58
C ALA A 194 6.81 -17.33 -9.74
N VAL A 195 7.11 -18.10 -8.69
CA VAL A 195 6.80 -19.53 -8.65
C VAL A 195 5.36 -19.68 -8.19
N SER A 196 4.50 -20.19 -9.07
CA SER A 196 3.05 -20.26 -8.82
C SER A 196 2.56 -21.71 -8.86
N SER A 197 1.70 -22.08 -7.91
CA SER A 197 1.11 -23.42 -7.80
C SER A 197 -0.41 -23.38 -7.92
N GLY A 198 -0.98 -24.39 -8.61
CA GLY A 198 -2.41 -24.50 -8.89
C GLY A 198 -2.87 -23.73 -10.13
N PHE A 199 -4.00 -24.15 -10.70
CA PHE A 199 -4.47 -23.72 -12.03
C PHE A 199 -4.72 -22.21 -12.14
N HIS A 200 -5.35 -21.59 -11.14
CA HIS A 200 -5.68 -20.16 -11.18
C HIS A 200 -4.47 -19.24 -10.99
N SER A 201 -3.33 -19.76 -10.54
CA SER A 201 -2.21 -18.93 -10.09
C SER A 201 -1.42 -18.25 -11.20
N LYS A 202 -1.43 -18.82 -12.40
CA LYS A 202 -0.63 -18.36 -13.54
C LYS A 202 -1.17 -17.09 -14.19
N SER A 203 -2.48 -16.87 -14.16
CA SER A 203 -3.14 -15.70 -14.77
C SER A 203 -3.70 -14.71 -13.77
N SER A 204 -3.72 -15.04 -12.47
CA SER A 204 -4.27 -14.15 -11.46
C SER A 204 -3.48 -12.86 -11.34
N GLU A 205 -4.19 -11.77 -11.14
CA GLU A 205 -3.62 -10.44 -10.90
C GLU A 205 -2.80 -10.39 -9.61
N SER A 206 -2.03 -9.31 -9.43
CA SER A 206 -1.17 -9.12 -8.26
C SER A 206 -1.99 -9.00 -6.96
N ASP A 207 -3.12 -8.30 -7.02
CA ASP A 207 -3.98 -8.02 -5.86
C ASP A 207 -4.51 -9.31 -5.22
N ARG A 208 -4.92 -10.28 -6.06
CA ARG A 208 -5.35 -11.60 -5.59
C ARG A 208 -4.23 -12.42 -4.97
N ALA A 209 -2.97 -12.08 -5.22
CA ALA A 209 -1.80 -12.75 -4.65
C ALA A 209 -1.14 -11.95 -3.52
N GLY A 210 -1.88 -11.01 -2.91
CA GLY A 210 -1.37 -10.18 -1.81
C GLY A 210 -0.26 -9.23 -2.25
N GLY A 211 -0.34 -8.70 -3.47
CA GLY A 211 0.62 -7.75 -4.04
C GLY A 211 1.83 -8.37 -4.74
N LEU A 212 1.96 -9.71 -4.72
CA LEU A 212 3.04 -10.39 -5.44
C LEU A 212 2.80 -10.38 -6.94
N GLN A 213 3.74 -9.79 -7.67
CA GLN A 213 3.73 -9.65 -9.12
C GLN A 213 3.96 -11.00 -9.81
N GLN A 214 3.54 -11.13 -11.07
CA GLN A 214 3.88 -12.34 -11.86
C GLN A 214 5.34 -12.33 -12.30
N THR A 215 5.89 -11.16 -12.59
CA THR A 215 7.27 -10.98 -13.04
C THR A 215 7.81 -9.69 -12.44
N LEU A 216 8.99 -9.78 -11.82
CA LEU A 216 9.77 -8.62 -11.41
C LEU A 216 10.95 -8.43 -12.36
N TYR A 217 11.33 -7.18 -12.55
CA TYR A 217 12.52 -6.79 -13.28
C TYR A 217 13.40 -6.02 -12.31
N LEU A 218 14.53 -6.62 -11.96
CA LEU A 218 15.40 -6.15 -10.89
C LEU A 218 16.80 -5.94 -11.42
N CYS A 219 17.51 -4.96 -10.87
CA CYS A 219 18.85 -4.63 -11.28
C CYS A 219 19.63 -4.08 -10.09
N LYS A 220 20.95 -4.27 -10.04
CA LYS A 220 21.78 -3.61 -9.04
C LYS A 220 21.62 -2.09 -9.18
N SER A 221 21.66 -1.39 -8.05
CA SER A 221 21.40 0.06 -7.93
C SER A 221 19.97 0.51 -8.26
N ALA A 222 19.05 -0.40 -8.57
CA ALA A 222 17.65 -0.03 -8.77
C ALA A 222 17.01 0.36 -7.43
N LYS A 223 16.24 1.45 -7.45
CA LYS A 223 15.38 1.85 -6.34
C LYS A 223 14.14 0.95 -6.32
N VAL A 224 13.85 0.37 -5.17
CA VAL A 224 12.73 -0.54 -4.94
C VAL A 224 11.91 -0.11 -3.74
N MET A 225 10.70 -0.63 -3.64
CA MET A 225 9.78 -0.41 -2.54
C MET A 225 9.27 -1.76 -2.07
N LEU A 226 9.33 -2.02 -0.76
CA LEU A 226 8.73 -3.22 -0.20
C LEU A 226 7.22 -3.20 -0.37
N SER A 227 6.63 -4.31 -0.81
CA SER A 227 5.18 -4.45 -0.94
C SER A 227 4.49 -5.00 0.31
N VAL A 228 5.26 -5.37 1.34
CA VAL A 228 4.75 -6.03 2.55
C VAL A 228 5.42 -5.50 3.81
N ASN A 229 4.72 -5.63 4.94
CA ASN A 229 5.32 -5.47 6.26
C ASN A 229 6.17 -6.70 6.58
N ILE A 230 7.47 -6.49 6.82
CA ILE A 230 8.40 -7.53 7.27
C ILE A 230 8.69 -7.33 8.76
N CYS A 231 9.10 -6.12 9.14
CA CYS A 231 9.37 -5.74 10.52
C CYS A 231 9.20 -4.22 10.69
N VAL A 232 7.99 -3.80 11.04
CA VAL A 232 7.64 -2.37 11.19
C VAL A 232 8.52 -1.66 12.23
N PRO A 233 8.82 -2.24 13.41
CA PRO A 233 9.68 -1.58 14.41
C PRO A 233 11.10 -1.25 13.91
N PHE A 234 11.59 -1.97 12.91
CA PHE A 234 12.92 -1.74 12.31
C PHE A 234 12.85 -0.91 11.03
N GLY A 235 11.69 -0.35 10.68
CA GLY A 235 11.51 0.46 9.48
C GLY A 235 11.32 -0.33 8.17
N LEU A 236 11.01 -1.63 8.26
CA LEU A 236 10.71 -2.50 7.11
C LEU A 236 9.19 -2.73 6.99
N PHE A 237 8.50 -1.70 6.55
CA PHE A 237 7.06 -1.67 6.34
C PHE A 237 6.72 -1.60 4.84
N ASN A 238 5.48 -1.91 4.48
CA ASN A 238 4.97 -1.74 3.11
C ASN A 238 5.11 -0.27 2.69
N GLY A 239 5.82 0.00 1.59
CA GLY A 239 6.17 1.34 1.17
C GLY A 239 7.60 1.77 1.52
N ALA A 240 8.35 0.99 2.30
CA ALA A 240 9.74 1.30 2.61
C ALA A 240 10.60 1.25 1.34
N ILE A 241 11.32 2.34 1.08
CA ILE A 241 12.15 2.52 -0.11
C ILE A 241 13.59 2.11 0.19
N GLY A 242 14.17 1.31 -0.70
CA GLY A 242 15.56 0.90 -0.63
C GLY A 242 16.23 0.84 -2.00
N ASN A 243 17.54 0.60 -2.01
CA ASN A 243 18.31 0.40 -3.23
C ASN A 243 18.89 -1.02 -3.25
N ILE A 244 18.78 -1.70 -4.38
CA ILE A 244 19.37 -3.05 -4.54
C ILE A 244 20.89 -2.92 -4.58
N VAL A 245 21.58 -3.64 -3.70
CA VAL A 245 23.04 -3.77 -3.71
C VAL A 245 23.45 -5.03 -4.48
N ASP A 246 22.77 -6.15 -4.26
CA ASP A 246 23.06 -7.41 -4.96
C ASP A 246 21.83 -8.32 -5.07
N ILE A 247 21.88 -9.27 -6.01
CA ILE A 247 20.86 -10.29 -6.24
C ILE A 247 21.55 -11.66 -6.15
N ILE A 248 21.29 -12.40 -5.08
CA ILE A 248 22.03 -13.61 -4.73
C ILE A 248 21.25 -14.85 -5.17
N TYR A 249 21.92 -15.72 -5.94
CA TYR A 249 21.46 -17.06 -6.27
C TYR A 249 22.42 -18.09 -5.65
N LEU A 250 21.91 -18.91 -4.72
CA LEU A 250 22.68 -19.98 -4.10
C LEU A 250 22.54 -21.29 -4.88
N ASN A 251 23.47 -22.23 -4.65
CA ASN A 251 23.45 -23.59 -5.22
C ASN A 251 23.44 -23.61 -6.75
N GLU A 252 24.25 -22.75 -7.37
CA GLU A 252 24.42 -22.65 -8.84
C GLU A 252 23.13 -22.34 -9.62
N LYS A 253 22.09 -21.90 -8.91
CA LYS A 253 20.83 -21.46 -9.50
C LYS A 253 21.05 -20.25 -10.40
N ARG A 254 20.25 -20.16 -11.46
CA ARG A 254 20.28 -19.06 -12.43
C ARG A 254 18.97 -18.27 -12.41
N PRO A 255 19.00 -16.99 -12.84
CA PRO A 255 17.81 -16.15 -12.95
C PRO A 255 16.68 -16.75 -13.79
N ASP A 256 17.02 -17.53 -14.83
CA ASP A 256 16.04 -18.07 -15.78
C ASP A 256 15.19 -19.21 -15.18
N ASP A 257 15.74 -19.93 -14.20
CA ASP A 257 15.17 -21.17 -13.68
C ASP A 257 14.63 -21.05 -12.24
N SER A 258 14.90 -19.93 -11.56
CA SER A 258 14.62 -19.84 -10.13
C SER A 258 14.48 -18.42 -9.61
N LEU A 259 13.84 -18.30 -8.44
CA LEU A 259 13.85 -17.06 -7.67
C LEU A 259 15.24 -16.82 -7.05
N PRO A 260 15.68 -15.55 -6.93
CA PRO A 260 16.79 -15.19 -6.08
C PRO A 260 16.62 -15.78 -4.67
N SER A 261 17.71 -16.32 -4.13
CA SER A 261 17.73 -16.79 -2.74
C SER A 261 17.59 -15.62 -1.77
N ALA A 262 18.19 -14.48 -2.11
CA ALA A 262 17.98 -13.20 -1.44
C ALA A 262 18.23 -12.05 -2.42
N ILE A 263 17.52 -10.94 -2.21
CA ILE A 263 17.86 -9.65 -2.81
C ILE A 263 18.43 -8.80 -1.67
N MET A 264 19.68 -8.37 -1.80
CA MET A 264 20.32 -7.51 -0.80
C MET A 264 19.89 -6.08 -1.07
N VAL A 265 19.12 -5.49 -0.16
CA VAL A 265 18.57 -4.14 -0.31
C VAL A 265 19.03 -3.28 0.84
N GLU A 266 19.55 -2.10 0.52
CA GLU A 266 19.92 -1.09 1.51
C GLU A 266 18.73 -0.16 1.78
N PHE A 267 18.27 -0.14 3.03
CA PHE A 267 17.16 0.70 3.48
C PHE A 267 17.69 1.78 4.42
N HIS A 268 17.65 3.05 4.00
CA HIS A 268 18.17 4.16 4.80
C HIS A 268 17.47 4.28 6.16
N SER A 269 16.16 4.00 6.20
CA SER A 269 15.33 4.02 7.41
C SER A 269 15.51 2.81 8.33
N TYR A 270 16.29 1.79 7.94
CA TYR A 270 16.42 0.57 8.73
C TYR A 270 17.15 0.82 10.05
N THR A 271 16.59 0.38 11.17
CA THR A 271 17.15 0.60 12.52
C THR A 271 17.34 -0.70 13.31
N GLY A 272 17.10 -1.85 12.68
CA GLY A 272 17.27 -3.16 13.32
C GLY A 272 18.74 -3.61 13.40
N PRO A 273 18.97 -4.83 13.91
CA PRO A 273 20.30 -5.44 13.97
C PRO A 273 20.95 -5.55 12.58
N ALA A 274 22.26 -5.32 12.51
CA ALA A 274 23.02 -5.43 11.28
C ALA A 274 23.12 -6.88 10.81
N PHE A 275 22.82 -7.15 9.54
CA PHE A 275 23.13 -8.44 8.92
C PHE A 275 24.63 -8.56 8.59
N ILE A 276 25.25 -7.46 8.14
CA ILE A 276 26.69 -7.33 7.90
C ILE A 276 27.15 -6.07 8.64
N GLU A 277 28.12 -6.20 9.55
CA GLU A 277 28.57 -5.08 10.39
C GLU A 277 29.10 -3.89 9.57
N GLN A 278 29.74 -4.15 8.43
CA GLN A 278 30.28 -3.13 7.53
C GLN A 278 29.18 -2.34 6.80
N ASN A 279 27.98 -2.91 6.66
CA ASN A 279 26.81 -2.20 6.12
C ASN A 279 25.56 -2.55 6.94
N PRO A 280 25.31 -1.85 8.06
CA PRO A 280 24.22 -2.18 8.98
C PRO A 280 22.82 -1.93 8.40
N LYS A 281 22.72 -1.17 7.29
CA LYS A 281 21.46 -0.85 6.60
C LYS A 281 21.08 -1.87 5.54
N LEU A 282 21.96 -2.84 5.28
CA LEU A 282 21.75 -3.88 4.29
C LEU A 282 20.90 -5.01 4.87
N VAL A 283 19.80 -5.31 4.19
CA VAL A 283 18.83 -6.33 4.61
C VAL A 283 18.63 -7.36 3.48
N PRO A 284 18.74 -8.67 3.76
CA PRO A 284 18.39 -9.71 2.80
C PRO A 284 16.87 -9.87 2.69
N ILE A 285 16.32 -9.62 1.50
CA ILE A 285 14.90 -9.83 1.18
C ILE A 285 14.73 -11.19 0.53
N VAL A 286 14.13 -12.12 1.27
CA VAL A 286 13.92 -13.52 0.85
C VAL A 286 12.53 -13.73 0.23
N PRO A 287 12.34 -14.75 -0.62
CA PRO A 287 11.03 -15.05 -1.20
C PRO A 287 9.99 -15.42 -0.13
N VAL A 288 8.81 -14.82 -0.21
CA VAL A 288 7.63 -15.18 0.58
C VAL A 288 6.62 -15.89 -0.29
N GLU A 289 5.81 -16.77 0.31
CA GLU A 289 4.70 -17.44 -0.38
C GLU A 289 3.36 -16.91 0.14
N ARG A 290 2.45 -16.59 -0.78
CA ARG A 290 1.10 -16.10 -0.49
C ARG A 290 0.06 -17.04 -1.08
N LYS A 291 -1.04 -17.21 -0.35
CA LYS A 291 -2.26 -17.82 -0.86
C LYS A 291 -2.97 -16.86 -1.78
N LEU A 292 -3.43 -17.37 -2.91
CA LEU A 292 -4.27 -16.59 -3.81
C LEU A 292 -5.70 -16.57 -3.31
N ASP A 293 -6.31 -15.39 -3.40
CA ASP A 293 -7.75 -15.23 -3.28
C ASP A 293 -8.44 -15.83 -4.52
N CYS A 294 -8.80 -17.10 -4.39
CA CYS A 294 -9.49 -17.88 -5.41
C CYS A 294 -10.36 -18.96 -4.76
N SER A 295 -11.43 -19.35 -5.46
CA SER A 295 -12.44 -20.28 -4.94
C SER A 295 -11.89 -21.66 -4.57
N CYS A 296 -10.80 -22.11 -5.19
CA CYS A 296 -10.24 -23.44 -4.94
C CYS A 296 -9.38 -23.53 -3.67
N ASN A 297 -9.02 -22.40 -3.04
CA ASN A 297 -8.23 -22.32 -1.81
C ASN A 297 -6.83 -22.99 -1.82
N CYS A 298 -6.40 -23.63 -2.91
CA CYS A 298 -5.14 -24.35 -3.01
C CYS A 298 -4.03 -23.58 -3.75
N CYS A 299 -4.36 -22.51 -4.48
CA CYS A 299 -3.37 -21.77 -5.25
C CYS A 299 -2.42 -20.96 -4.36
N ARG A 300 -1.13 -20.94 -4.73
CA ARG A 300 -0.08 -20.14 -4.08
C ARG A 300 0.79 -19.42 -5.12
N ARG A 301 1.40 -18.31 -4.71
CA ARG A 301 2.45 -17.60 -5.46
C ARG A 301 3.60 -17.27 -4.53
N LYS A 302 4.82 -17.55 -4.97
CA LYS A 302 6.05 -17.28 -4.24
C LYS A 302 6.94 -16.32 -5.01
N GLN A 303 7.42 -15.28 -4.34
CA GLN A 303 8.27 -14.22 -4.90
C GLN A 303 8.93 -13.40 -3.76
N ASN A 304 10.05 -12.72 -4.04
CA ASN A 304 10.59 -11.69 -3.15
C ASN A 304 9.62 -10.49 -3.10
N PRO A 305 9.15 -10.09 -1.91
CA PRO A 305 8.15 -9.03 -1.77
C PRO A 305 8.73 -7.62 -1.84
#